data_AF-A0A5B6WSQ0-F1
#
_entry.id   AF-A0A5B6WSQ0-F1
#
_cell.length_a   1.000
_cell.length_b   1.000
_cell.length_c   1.000
_cell.angle_alpha   90.00
_cell.angle_beta   90.00
_cell.angle_gamma   90.00
#
_symmetry.space_group_name_H-M   'P 1'
#
loop_
_entity.id
_entity.type
_entity.pdbx_description
1 polymer ?
#
loop_
_entity_poly.entity_id
_entity_poly.type
_entity_poly.pdbx_seq_one_letter_code
_entity_poly.pdbx_strand_id
1 'polypeptide(L)'
;MIPDEILYRCGDFDWVPLLEIWGAIGYAPLLVLRQYRSRQFILATQWLAQCEFSCKGDNYKKKVREISNAWNQTCRFKRLATSPMTTPEYNRWWGKRVNDNIPVPRQEGTRPMEEYLQVIPSKLENIQKDFKKRNSELGKKIEQLEGEKMQLGLDRLKADKLIKGKNKAEEDLDSLKIDYKKLRLSMRTVGLGKISEQWRQEIEKSLHQYRSRNSIIELKASLNKIEELKGKMEKLETVLQNCEL
;
A
#
# COMPACT_ATOMS: atom_id res chain seq x y z
N MET A 1 32.81 20.23 -29.04
CA MET A 1 33.44 19.41 -30.11
C MET A 1 32.39 18.46 -30.64
N ILE A 2 32.11 18.47 -31.95
CA ILE A 2 31.20 17.50 -32.57
C ILE A 2 32.00 16.20 -32.75
N PRO A 3 31.50 15.03 -32.33
CA PRO A 3 32.21 13.77 -32.51
C PRO A 3 32.40 13.45 -33.99
N ASP A 4 33.63 13.10 -34.38
CA ASP A 4 34.00 12.72 -35.77
C ASP A 4 33.45 11.34 -36.19
N GLU A 5 32.85 10.62 -35.25
CA GLU A 5 32.32 9.27 -35.42
C GLU A 5 30.82 9.22 -35.20
N ILE A 6 30.10 8.85 -36.26
CA ILE A 6 28.65 8.72 -36.24
C ILE A 6 28.30 7.25 -36.07
N LEU A 7 27.54 6.94 -35.02
CA LEU A 7 26.92 5.64 -34.84
C LEU A 7 25.86 5.44 -35.93
N TYR A 8 25.84 4.30 -36.59
CA TYR A 8 24.90 4.06 -37.70
C TYR A 8 24.25 2.66 -37.71
N ARG A 9 24.84 1.70 -37.00
CA ARG A 9 24.36 0.32 -36.91
C ARG A 9 24.63 -0.23 -35.51
N CYS A 10 23.74 -1.12 -35.06
CA CYS A 10 23.77 -1.76 -33.75
C CYS A 10 23.56 -3.27 -33.95
N GLY A 11 24.60 -4.09 -33.79
CA GLY A 11 24.56 -5.51 -34.16
C GLY A 11 24.11 -5.71 -35.61
N ASP A 12 23.07 -6.53 -35.80
CA ASP A 12 22.45 -6.80 -37.11
C ASP A 12 21.42 -5.75 -37.54
N PHE A 13 21.14 -4.73 -36.71
CA PHE A 13 20.17 -3.69 -37.03
C PHE A 13 20.82 -2.57 -37.86
N ASP A 14 20.33 -2.33 -39.08
CA ASP A 14 20.71 -1.21 -39.94
C ASP A 14 20.24 0.18 -39.42
N TRP A 15 19.76 0.23 -38.18
CA TRP A 15 19.35 1.42 -37.44
C TRP A 15 19.77 1.30 -35.97
N VAL A 16 19.69 2.41 -35.26
CA VAL A 16 20.00 2.51 -33.83
C VAL A 16 18.69 2.48 -33.04
N PRO A 17 18.39 1.40 -32.29
CA PRO A 17 17.17 1.31 -31.50
C PRO A 17 17.26 2.18 -30.24
N LEU A 18 16.49 3.26 -30.19
CA LEU A 18 16.36 4.14 -29.03
C LEU A 18 15.21 3.66 -28.14
N LEU A 19 15.53 3.21 -26.93
CA LEU A 19 14.55 2.73 -25.95
C LEU A 19 13.87 3.92 -25.25
N GLU A 20 12.55 3.92 -25.29
CA GLU A 20 11.66 4.85 -24.59
C GLU A 20 10.81 4.11 -23.54
N ILE A 21 10.06 4.87 -22.74
CA ILE A 21 9.19 4.34 -21.66
C ILE A 21 8.12 3.38 -22.21
N TRP A 22 7.68 3.59 -23.46
CA TRP A 22 6.56 2.86 -24.08
C TRP A 22 6.96 1.86 -25.16
N GLY A 23 8.22 1.84 -25.59
CA GLY A 23 8.69 1.06 -26.74
C GLY A 23 10.12 1.40 -27.14
N ALA A 24 10.52 1.04 -28.36
CA ALA A 24 11.70 1.61 -28.97
C ALA A 24 11.41 2.11 -30.38
N ILE A 25 12.16 3.12 -30.77
CA ILE A 25 12.14 3.71 -32.10
C ILE A 25 13.52 3.53 -32.74
N GLY A 26 13.54 3.03 -33.97
CA GLY A 26 14.73 2.87 -34.77
C GLY A 26 15.12 4.20 -35.39
N TYR A 27 16.14 4.84 -34.82
CA TYR A 27 16.78 5.97 -35.43
C TYR A 27 17.68 5.49 -36.57
N ALA A 28 17.54 6.05 -37.76
CA ALA A 28 18.40 5.73 -38.90
C ALA A 28 19.37 6.89 -39.20
N PRO A 29 20.52 6.98 -38.50
CA PRO A 29 21.51 8.04 -38.66
C PRO A 29 21.90 8.32 -40.12
N LEU A 30 21.96 7.26 -40.94
CA LEU A 30 22.30 7.35 -42.37
C LEU A 30 21.32 8.21 -43.18
N LEU A 31 20.05 8.32 -42.76
CA LEU A 31 19.05 9.15 -43.42
C LEU A 31 19.22 10.64 -43.11
N VAL A 32 19.88 10.98 -42.00
CA VAL A 32 19.97 12.34 -41.47
C VAL A 32 21.38 12.94 -41.59
N LEU A 33 22.29 12.24 -42.29
CA LEU A 33 23.69 12.63 -42.47
C LEU A 33 23.92 13.99 -43.12
N ARG A 34 22.93 14.53 -43.83
CA ARG A 34 22.97 15.89 -44.38
C ARG A 34 23.15 16.95 -43.29
N GLN A 35 22.62 16.75 -42.08
CA GLN A 35 22.81 17.63 -40.93
C GLN A 35 24.28 17.75 -40.53
N TYR A 36 25.07 16.71 -40.81
CA TYR A 36 26.49 16.61 -40.46
C TYR A 36 27.41 16.88 -41.66
N ARG A 37 26.87 17.41 -42.77
CA ARG A 37 27.59 17.65 -44.04
C ARG A 37 28.25 16.38 -44.60
N SER A 38 27.65 15.22 -44.37
CA SER A 38 28.15 13.92 -44.82
C SER A 38 27.33 13.39 -46.01
N ARG A 39 27.91 12.49 -46.81
CA ARG A 39 27.29 11.85 -47.97
C ARG A 39 26.00 11.13 -47.55
N GLN A 40 24.88 11.43 -48.22
CA GLN A 40 23.59 10.77 -47.96
C GLN A 40 23.54 9.40 -48.65
N PHE A 41 22.99 8.40 -47.97
CA PHE A 41 22.85 7.03 -48.47
C PHE A 41 21.37 6.68 -48.69
N ILE A 42 21.09 5.87 -49.71
CA ILE A 42 19.80 5.18 -49.82
C ILE A 42 19.89 3.95 -48.93
N LEU A 43 19.13 3.92 -47.83
CA LEU A 43 19.00 2.73 -47.02
C LEU A 43 18.04 1.74 -47.68
N ALA A 44 18.24 0.44 -47.46
CA ALA A 44 17.23 -0.56 -47.76
C ALA A 44 16.00 -0.30 -46.87
N THR A 45 14.93 0.25 -47.44
CA THR A 45 13.67 0.57 -46.72
C THR A 45 12.93 -0.67 -46.23
N GLN A 46 13.34 -1.86 -46.68
CA GLN A 46 12.70 -3.16 -46.39
C GLN A 46 12.59 -3.48 -44.89
N TRP A 47 13.41 -2.85 -44.05
CA TRP A 47 13.45 -3.12 -42.61
C TRP A 47 12.92 -1.98 -41.73
N LEU A 48 12.50 -0.84 -42.31
CA LEU A 48 11.99 0.30 -41.54
C LEU A 48 10.72 -0.03 -40.74
N ALA A 49 9.91 -0.98 -41.21
CA ALA A 49 8.72 -1.45 -40.49
C ALA A 49 9.09 -2.17 -39.17
N GLN A 50 10.35 -2.58 -38.99
CA GLN A 50 10.85 -3.23 -37.78
C GLN A 50 11.56 -2.25 -36.83
N CYS A 51 11.66 -0.98 -37.21
CA CYS A 51 12.24 0.07 -36.37
C CYS A 51 11.38 0.37 -35.14
N GLU A 52 10.10 0.03 -35.13
CA GLU A 52 9.20 0.35 -34.02
C GLU A 52 8.72 -0.93 -33.32
N PHE A 53 8.80 -0.96 -32.00
CA PHE A 53 8.09 -1.98 -31.22
C PHE A 53 7.62 -1.42 -29.87
N SER A 54 6.50 -1.95 -29.37
CA SER A 54 5.91 -1.54 -28.10
C SER A 54 6.28 -2.47 -26.95
N CYS A 55 6.40 -1.92 -25.74
CA CYS A 55 6.69 -2.67 -24.52
C CYS A 55 5.49 -3.46 -23.95
N LYS A 56 4.33 -3.44 -24.64
CA LYS A 56 3.09 -4.05 -24.15
C LYS A 56 2.79 -5.46 -24.69
N GLY A 57 3.52 -5.92 -25.72
CA GLY A 57 3.24 -7.20 -26.36
C GLY A 57 3.92 -8.41 -25.72
N ASP A 58 3.34 -9.59 -25.91
CA ASP A 58 4.01 -10.86 -25.59
C ASP A 58 5.34 -10.93 -26.37
N ASN A 59 6.42 -11.32 -25.70
CA ASN A 59 7.83 -11.28 -26.16
C ASN A 59 8.59 -9.93 -26.07
N TYR A 60 8.04 -8.86 -25.50
CA TYR A 60 8.79 -7.59 -25.37
C TYR A 60 10.11 -7.75 -24.59
N LYS A 61 10.14 -8.56 -23.52
CA LYS A 61 11.36 -8.83 -22.74
C LYS A 61 12.47 -9.48 -23.56
N LYS A 62 12.10 -10.32 -24.54
CA LYS A 62 13.05 -10.95 -25.45
C LYS A 62 13.63 -9.91 -26.41
N LYS A 63 12.79 -9.07 -27.01
CA LYS A 63 13.21 -7.96 -27.89
C LYS A 63 14.11 -6.94 -27.17
N VAL A 64 13.77 -6.57 -25.93
CA VAL A 64 14.59 -5.66 -25.12
C VAL A 64 15.98 -6.27 -24.86
N ARG A 65 16.06 -7.58 -24.60
CA ARG A 65 17.33 -8.28 -24.43
C ARG A 65 18.15 -8.33 -25.73
N GLU A 66 17.52 -8.62 -26.86
CA GLU A 66 18.16 -8.61 -28.18
C GLU A 66 18.75 -7.24 -28.50
N ILE A 67 17.98 -6.17 -28.26
CA ILE A 67 18.44 -4.79 -28.45
C ILE A 67 19.58 -4.46 -27.50
N SER A 68 19.43 -4.77 -26.21
CA SER A 68 20.49 -4.55 -25.22
C SER A 68 21.78 -5.29 -25.59
N ASN A 69 21.68 -6.48 -26.17
CA ASN A 69 22.84 -7.24 -26.65
C ASN A 69 23.45 -6.60 -27.91
N ALA A 70 22.63 -6.13 -28.85
CA ALA A 70 23.09 -5.42 -30.04
C ALA A 70 23.84 -4.13 -29.69
N TRP A 71 23.47 -3.44 -28.60
CA TRP A 71 24.17 -2.26 -28.10
C TRP A 71 25.62 -2.53 -27.65
N ASN A 72 25.99 -3.79 -27.40
CA ASN A 72 27.38 -4.18 -27.17
C ASN A 72 28.20 -4.27 -28.46
N GLN A 73 27.55 -4.29 -29.63
CA GLN A 73 28.15 -4.40 -30.96
C GLN A 73 27.80 -3.16 -31.80
N THR A 74 28.31 -2.00 -31.40
CA THR A 74 28.05 -0.76 -32.14
C THR A 74 29.01 -0.58 -33.31
N CYS A 75 28.49 -0.24 -34.49
CA CYS A 75 29.31 0.16 -35.62
C CYS A 75 29.25 1.67 -35.81
N ARG A 76 30.44 2.29 -35.82
CA ARG A 76 30.62 3.72 -36.05
C ARG A 76 31.36 3.91 -37.36
N PHE A 77 31.05 4.97 -38.07
CA PHE A 77 31.83 5.36 -39.24
C PHE A 77 32.50 6.71 -38.99
N LYS A 78 33.73 6.84 -39.47
CA LYS A 78 34.44 8.12 -39.48
C LYS A 78 33.86 9.01 -40.57
N ARG A 79 33.57 10.25 -40.22
CA ARG A 79 33.09 11.26 -41.14
C ARG A 79 34.15 11.54 -42.21
N LEU A 80 33.90 11.06 -43.44
CA LEU A 80 34.72 11.40 -44.61
C LEU A 80 34.20 12.70 -45.24
N ALA A 81 34.95 13.78 -45.09
CA ALA A 81 34.67 15.06 -45.73
C ALA A 81 35.37 15.12 -47.10
N THR A 82 34.82 14.45 -48.12
CA THR A 82 35.30 14.64 -49.51
C THR A 82 34.32 13.99 -50.50
N SER A 83 33.93 14.72 -51.55
CA SER A 83 33.03 14.34 -52.67
C SER A 83 31.53 14.71 -52.48
N PRO A 84 30.76 14.93 -53.58
CA PRO A 84 29.42 15.55 -53.56
C PRO A 84 28.47 14.92 -52.54
N MET A 85 27.72 15.77 -51.82
CA MET A 85 26.83 15.39 -50.71
C MET A 85 25.75 14.35 -51.07
N THR A 86 25.47 14.17 -52.36
CA THR A 86 24.42 13.27 -52.86
C THR A 86 25.00 12.25 -53.83
N THR A 87 24.66 10.97 -53.67
CA THR A 87 24.97 9.98 -54.69
C THR A 87 24.06 10.16 -55.90
N PRO A 88 24.53 9.88 -57.13
CA PRO A 88 23.69 9.90 -58.33
C PRO A 88 22.44 9.02 -58.19
N GLU A 89 22.56 7.91 -57.44
CA GLU A 89 21.47 6.99 -57.14
C GLU A 89 20.39 7.65 -56.27
N TYR A 90 20.80 8.47 -55.28
CA TYR A 90 19.86 9.21 -54.42
C TYR A 90 19.02 10.19 -55.22
N ASN A 91 19.64 10.96 -56.12
CA ASN A 91 18.93 11.88 -57.01
C ASN A 91 17.96 11.12 -57.93
N ARG A 92 18.35 9.94 -58.41
CA ARG A 92 17.50 9.06 -59.23
C ARG A 92 16.32 8.46 -58.44
N TRP A 93 16.55 8.06 -57.18
CA TRP A 93 15.50 7.58 -56.28
C TRP A 93 14.51 8.70 -55.92
N TRP A 94 15.02 9.91 -55.67
CA TRP A 94 14.20 11.07 -55.32
C TRP A 94 13.37 11.58 -56.51
N GLY A 95 13.95 11.63 -57.71
CA GLY A 95 13.23 12.00 -58.94
C GLY A 95 12.09 11.04 -59.30
N LYS A 96 12.06 9.82 -58.73
CA LYS A 96 10.92 8.90 -58.86
C LYS A 96 9.78 9.19 -57.87
N ARG A 97 9.99 10.05 -56.86
CA ARG A 97 9.01 10.41 -55.81
C ARG A 97 8.32 11.76 -56.02
N VAL A 98 8.39 12.34 -57.23
CA VAL A 98 7.96 13.72 -57.59
C VAL A 98 6.49 14.08 -57.26
N ASN A 99 5.69 13.19 -56.66
CA ASN A 99 4.33 13.48 -56.21
C ASN A 99 4.19 13.90 -54.74
N ASP A 100 5.26 13.93 -53.94
CA ASP A 100 5.17 14.35 -52.53
C ASP A 100 5.60 15.82 -52.39
N ASN A 101 4.71 16.66 -51.82
CA ASN A 101 4.80 18.11 -51.61
C ASN A 101 5.98 18.60 -50.72
N ILE A 102 7.14 17.96 -50.74
CA ILE A 102 8.29 18.28 -49.90
C ILE A 102 9.13 19.36 -50.62
N PRO A 103 9.26 20.58 -50.07
CA PRO A 103 10.04 21.64 -50.70
C PRO A 103 11.52 21.27 -50.78
N VAL A 104 12.15 21.61 -51.92
CA VAL A 104 13.61 21.57 -52.09
C VAL A 104 14.26 22.37 -50.96
N PRO A 105 15.16 21.79 -50.13
CA PRO A 105 15.90 22.59 -49.17
C PRO A 105 16.87 23.46 -49.97
N ARG A 106 16.59 24.77 -50.02
CA ARG A 106 17.40 25.77 -50.71
C ARG A 106 18.87 25.55 -50.38
N GLN A 107 19.68 25.60 -51.42
CA GLN A 107 21.14 25.48 -51.37
C GLN A 107 21.80 26.78 -50.83
N GLU A 108 21.05 27.60 -50.08
CA GLU A 108 21.56 28.81 -49.45
C GLU A 108 22.09 28.47 -48.07
N GLY A 109 23.41 28.50 -47.98
CA GLY A 109 24.13 28.40 -46.72
C GLY A 109 23.93 29.62 -45.82
N THR A 110 24.36 29.42 -44.58
CA THR A 110 24.78 30.43 -43.59
C THR A 110 23.73 30.91 -42.56
N ARG A 111 22.83 30.03 -42.10
CA ARG A 111 22.37 30.13 -40.71
C ARG A 111 22.75 28.85 -39.95
N PRO A 112 23.59 28.94 -38.90
CA PRO A 112 23.93 27.79 -38.08
C PRO A 112 22.66 27.23 -37.41
N MET A 113 22.54 25.90 -37.31
CA MET A 113 21.40 25.23 -36.65
C MET A 113 21.26 25.68 -35.18
N GLU A 114 22.35 26.18 -34.59
CA GLU A 114 22.40 26.79 -33.27
C GLU A 114 21.42 27.97 -33.11
N GLU A 115 21.15 28.74 -34.16
CA GLU A 115 20.24 29.91 -34.10
C GLU A 115 18.77 29.48 -33.98
N TYR A 116 18.39 28.34 -34.56
CA TYR A 116 17.05 27.74 -34.40
C TYR A 116 16.90 27.02 -33.05
N LEU A 117 17.99 26.46 -32.51
CA LEU A 117 17.99 25.77 -31.22
C LEU A 117 18.08 26.73 -30.03
N GLN A 118 18.61 27.96 -30.20
CA GLN A 118 18.70 28.99 -29.14
C GLN A 118 17.35 29.57 -28.71
N VAL A 119 16.30 29.45 -29.52
CA VAL A 119 14.95 29.93 -29.17
C VAL A 119 14.14 28.89 -28.37
N ILE A 120 14.55 27.62 -28.40
CA ILE A 120 13.90 26.47 -27.73
C ILE A 120 14.48 26.05 -26.34
N PRO A 121 15.51 26.67 -25.72
CA PRO A 121 15.96 26.26 -24.39
C PRO A 121 14.96 26.61 -23.27
N SER A 122 14.32 27.77 -23.35
CA SER A 122 13.53 28.32 -22.23
C SER A 122 12.26 27.51 -21.90
N LYS A 123 11.57 27.00 -22.91
CA LYS A 123 10.39 26.13 -22.70
C LYS A 123 10.76 24.78 -22.10
N LEU A 124 11.84 24.17 -22.59
CA LEU A 124 12.33 22.88 -22.10
C LEU A 124 12.89 22.98 -20.68
N GLU A 125 13.62 24.07 -20.37
CA GLU A 125 14.16 24.31 -19.04
C GLU A 125 13.05 24.48 -17.99
N ASN A 126 11.96 25.18 -18.34
CA ASN A 126 10.79 25.30 -17.47
C ASN A 126 10.10 23.95 -17.25
N ILE A 127 9.91 23.15 -18.31
CA ILE A 127 9.34 21.79 -18.21
C ILE A 127 10.22 20.89 -17.32
N GLN A 128 11.55 20.99 -17.46
CA GLN A 128 12.48 20.20 -16.66
C GLN A 128 12.42 20.58 -15.18
N LYS A 129 12.32 21.88 -14.85
CA LYS A 129 12.13 22.37 -13.47
C LYS A 129 10.81 21.87 -12.88
N ASP A 130 9.72 21.96 -13.64
CA ASP A 130 8.40 21.47 -13.21
C ASP A 130 8.37 19.96 -12.99
N PHE A 131 9.09 19.21 -13.83
CA PHE A 131 9.23 17.76 -13.68
C PHE A 131 10.02 17.42 -12.41
N LYS A 132 11.12 18.14 -12.14
CA LYS A 132 11.91 17.96 -10.92
C LYS A 132 11.11 18.27 -9.66
N LYS A 133 10.26 19.29 -9.70
CA LYS A 133 9.32 19.64 -8.62
C LYS A 133 8.27 18.55 -8.39
N ARG A 134 7.61 18.08 -9.45
CA ARG A 134 6.62 17.00 -9.35
C ARG A 134 7.24 15.70 -8.81
N ASN A 135 8.46 15.38 -9.21
CA ASN A 135 9.14 14.18 -8.71
C ASN A 135 9.48 14.28 -7.21
N SER A 136 9.85 15.46 -6.70
CA SER A 136 10.09 15.63 -5.27
C SER A 136 8.80 15.56 -4.45
N GLU A 137 7.70 16.10 -4.96
CA GLU A 137 6.37 15.96 -4.35
C GLU A 137 5.89 14.50 -4.33
N LEU A 138 6.10 13.77 -5.42
CA LEU A 138 5.79 12.34 -5.49
C LEU A 138 6.65 11.52 -4.54
N GLY A 139 7.94 11.83 -4.43
CA GLY A 139 8.84 11.19 -3.46
C GLY A 139 8.33 11.30 -2.02
N LYS A 140 7.90 12.50 -1.60
CA LYS A 140 7.31 12.72 -0.26
C LYS A 140 6.02 11.93 -0.05
N LYS A 141 5.15 11.82 -1.06
CA LYS A 141 3.93 11.01 -0.98
C LYS A 141 4.22 9.52 -0.86
N ILE A 142 5.26 9.02 -1.55
CA ILE A 142 5.69 7.62 -1.44
C ILE A 142 6.17 7.34 -0.02
N GLU A 143 7.03 8.19 0.54
CA GLU A 143 7.53 8.06 1.91
C GLU A 143 6.39 8.07 2.95
N GLN A 144 5.42 8.98 2.78
CA GLN A 144 4.22 9.01 3.63
C GLN A 144 3.41 7.69 3.54
N LEU A 145 3.13 7.22 2.32
CA LEU A 145 2.36 6.00 2.11
C LEU A 145 3.09 4.75 2.64
N GLU A 146 4.42 4.71 2.55
CA GLU A 146 5.22 3.65 3.15
C GLU A 146 5.08 3.64 4.68
N GLY A 147 5.09 4.81 5.32
CA GLY A 147 4.82 4.95 6.75
C GLY A 147 3.42 4.47 7.15
N GLU A 148 2.39 4.89 6.41
CA GLU A 148 1.00 4.47 6.65
C GLU A 148 0.82 2.96 6.47
N LYS A 149 1.46 2.36 5.45
CA LYS A 149 1.44 0.91 5.21
C LYS A 149 2.06 0.13 6.36
N MET A 150 3.17 0.62 6.94
CA MET A 150 3.81 -0.01 8.09
C MET A 150 2.90 0.00 9.32
N GLN A 151 2.22 1.12 9.57
CA GLN A 151 1.25 1.24 10.67
C GLN A 151 0.06 0.29 10.49
N LEU A 152 -0.54 0.26 9.29
CA LEU A 152 -1.63 -0.66 8.97
C LEU A 152 -1.22 -2.12 9.11
N GLY A 153 0.04 -2.47 8.79
CA GLY A 153 0.59 -3.80 9.01
C GLY A 153 0.61 -4.21 10.48
N LEU A 154 0.98 -3.29 11.39
CA LEU A 154 0.94 -3.53 12.83
C LEU A 154 -0.48 -3.71 13.35
N ASP A 155 -1.41 -2.88 12.91
CA ASP A 155 -2.80 -2.96 13.35
C ASP A 155 -3.48 -4.24 12.85
N ARG A 156 -3.14 -4.72 11.64
CA ARG A 156 -3.58 -6.02 11.14
C ARG A 156 -3.07 -7.17 12.01
N LEU A 157 -1.79 -7.15 12.39
CA LEU A 157 -1.22 -8.18 13.28
C LEU A 157 -1.88 -8.20 14.66
N LYS A 158 -2.25 -7.02 15.20
CA LYS A 158 -3.00 -6.93 16.46
C LYS A 158 -4.41 -7.51 16.30
N ALA A 159 -5.11 -7.15 15.23
CA ALA A 159 -6.45 -7.68 14.93
C ALA A 159 -6.44 -9.21 14.79
N ASP A 160 -5.45 -9.78 14.09
CA ASP A 160 -5.31 -11.23 13.93
C ASP A 160 -5.13 -11.96 15.27
N LYS A 161 -4.35 -11.38 16.20
CA LYS A 161 -4.20 -11.94 17.56
C LYS A 161 -5.52 -11.90 18.34
N LEU A 162 -6.27 -10.79 18.23
CA LEU A 162 -7.58 -10.67 18.86
C LEU A 162 -8.58 -11.70 18.31
N ILE A 163 -8.61 -11.90 16.99
CA ILE A 163 -9.47 -12.90 16.34
C ILE A 163 -9.13 -14.31 16.85
N LYS A 164 -7.84 -14.67 16.90
CA LYS A 164 -7.40 -15.97 17.44
C LYS A 164 -7.80 -16.16 18.91
N GLY A 165 -7.62 -15.13 19.73
CA GLY A 165 -8.03 -15.16 21.14
C GLY A 165 -9.54 -15.34 21.30
N LYS A 166 -10.34 -14.65 20.49
CA LYS A 166 -11.80 -14.75 20.50
C LYS A 166 -12.27 -16.16 20.11
N ASN A 167 -11.72 -16.73 19.05
CA ASN A 167 -12.09 -18.08 18.60
C ASN A 167 -11.80 -19.13 19.69
N LYS A 168 -10.65 -19.04 20.36
CA LYS A 168 -10.33 -19.94 21.48
C LYS A 168 -11.31 -19.80 22.64
N ALA A 169 -11.65 -18.56 23.02
CA ALA A 169 -12.63 -18.33 24.09
C ALA A 169 -14.03 -18.86 23.74
N GLU A 170 -14.39 -18.85 22.46
CA GLU A 170 -15.66 -19.37 21.95
C GLU A 170 -15.67 -20.92 21.97
N GLU A 171 -14.58 -21.57 21.57
CA GLU A 171 -14.40 -23.03 21.73
C GLU A 171 -14.49 -23.46 23.21
N ASP A 172 -13.83 -22.73 24.11
CA ASP A 172 -13.85 -22.97 25.55
C ASP A 172 -15.28 -22.81 26.12
N LEU A 173 -16.03 -21.80 25.65
CA LEU A 173 -17.43 -21.57 26.04
C LEU A 173 -18.34 -22.71 25.58
N ASP A 174 -18.16 -23.19 24.35
CA ASP A 174 -18.95 -24.31 23.81
C ASP A 174 -18.66 -25.62 24.56
N SER A 175 -17.40 -25.88 24.90
CA SER A 175 -17.00 -26.99 25.76
C SER A 175 -17.69 -26.91 27.13
N LEU A 176 -17.60 -25.76 27.79
CA LEU A 176 -18.24 -25.53 29.10
C LEU A 176 -19.77 -25.70 29.03
N LYS A 177 -20.39 -25.28 27.92
CA LYS A 177 -21.84 -25.43 27.69
C LYS A 177 -22.23 -26.90 27.54
N ILE A 178 -21.39 -27.72 26.91
CA ILE A 178 -21.58 -29.17 26.81
C ILE A 178 -21.44 -29.81 28.19
N ASP A 179 -20.40 -29.48 28.93
CA ASP A 179 -20.17 -30.01 30.28
C ASP A 179 -21.29 -29.65 31.24
N TYR A 180 -21.76 -28.40 31.20
CA TYR A 180 -22.90 -27.95 31.98
C TYR A 180 -24.18 -28.73 31.64
N LYS A 181 -24.47 -28.95 30.36
CA LYS A 181 -25.62 -29.77 29.94
C LYS A 181 -25.49 -31.20 30.48
N LYS A 182 -24.30 -31.79 30.42
CA LYS A 182 -24.03 -33.15 30.92
C LYS A 182 -24.20 -33.25 32.43
N LEU A 183 -23.67 -32.28 33.19
CA LEU A 183 -23.85 -32.17 34.63
C LEU A 183 -25.33 -32.02 35.02
N ARG A 184 -26.07 -31.17 34.30
CA ARG A 184 -27.50 -30.98 34.55
C ARG A 184 -28.31 -32.26 34.31
N LEU A 185 -27.95 -33.02 33.27
CA LEU A 185 -28.56 -34.32 32.99
C LEU A 185 -28.22 -35.33 34.09
N SER A 186 -26.96 -35.44 34.50
CA SER A 186 -26.56 -36.37 35.57
C SER A 186 -27.24 -36.05 36.91
N MET A 187 -27.37 -34.77 37.28
CA MET A 187 -28.11 -34.34 38.47
C MET A 187 -29.61 -34.71 38.42
N ARG A 188 -30.23 -34.71 37.23
CA ARG A 188 -31.61 -35.18 37.05
C ARG A 188 -31.72 -36.69 37.20
N THR A 189 -30.81 -37.45 36.60
CA THR A 189 -30.84 -38.93 36.61
C THR A 189 -30.58 -39.52 38.00
N VAL A 190 -29.67 -38.93 38.78
CA VAL A 190 -29.32 -39.40 40.14
C VAL A 190 -30.34 -38.94 41.20
N GLY A 191 -31.41 -38.22 40.81
CA GLY A 191 -32.40 -37.69 41.74
C GLY A 191 -31.87 -36.57 42.67
N LEU A 192 -30.62 -36.15 42.48
CA LEU A 192 -29.93 -35.11 43.23
C LEU A 192 -30.62 -33.74 43.14
N GLY A 193 -31.42 -33.49 42.10
CA GLY A 193 -32.30 -32.32 42.04
C GLY A 193 -33.27 -32.25 43.22
N LYS A 194 -33.89 -33.37 43.62
CA LYS A 194 -34.76 -33.42 44.80
C LYS A 194 -33.99 -33.19 46.10
N ILE A 195 -32.78 -33.73 46.18
CA ILE A 195 -31.89 -33.58 47.35
C ILE A 195 -31.40 -32.11 47.48
N SER A 196 -31.04 -31.46 46.37
CA SER A 196 -30.63 -30.05 46.32
C SER A 196 -31.77 -29.09 46.73
N GLU A 197 -32.99 -29.32 46.22
CA GLU A 197 -34.17 -28.56 46.63
C GLU A 197 -34.49 -28.77 48.11
N GLN A 198 -34.35 -30.00 48.63
CA GLN A 198 -34.49 -30.31 50.05
C GLN A 198 -33.45 -29.59 50.91
N TRP A 199 -32.16 -29.63 50.55
CA TRP A 199 -31.12 -28.91 51.28
C TRP A 199 -31.33 -27.39 51.28
N ARG A 200 -31.84 -26.81 50.18
CA ARG A 200 -32.22 -25.40 50.14
C ARG A 200 -33.34 -25.09 51.15
N GLN A 201 -34.39 -25.91 51.19
CA GLN A 201 -35.49 -25.74 52.14
C GLN A 201 -35.04 -25.93 53.61
N GLU A 202 -34.15 -26.88 53.88
CA GLU A 202 -33.59 -27.15 55.22
C GLU A 202 -32.75 -25.97 55.74
N ILE A 203 -31.90 -25.40 54.87
CA ILE A 203 -31.07 -24.23 55.17
C ILE A 203 -31.95 -22.99 55.40
N GLU A 204 -32.98 -22.78 54.58
CA GLU A 204 -33.89 -21.64 54.71
C GLU A 204 -34.70 -21.70 56.01
N LYS A 205 -35.21 -22.89 56.38
CA LYS A 205 -35.85 -23.12 57.70
C LYS A 205 -34.89 -22.84 58.85
N SER A 206 -33.67 -23.34 58.76
CA SER A 206 -32.65 -23.18 59.80
C SER A 206 -32.25 -21.70 59.99
N LEU A 207 -32.08 -20.96 58.90
CA LEU A 207 -31.84 -19.51 58.92
C LEU A 207 -33.01 -18.74 59.52
N HIS A 208 -34.24 -19.10 59.18
CA HIS A 208 -35.43 -18.48 59.76
C HIS A 208 -35.52 -18.75 61.27
N GLN A 209 -35.20 -19.96 61.70
CA GLN A 209 -35.20 -20.33 63.11
C GLN A 209 -34.09 -19.61 63.89
N TYR A 210 -32.90 -19.47 63.31
CA TYR A 210 -31.81 -18.69 63.89
C TYR A 210 -32.17 -17.20 64.03
N ARG A 211 -32.74 -16.58 63.00
CA ARG A 211 -33.22 -15.19 63.05
C ARG A 211 -34.27 -15.00 64.13
N SER A 212 -35.25 -15.90 64.21
CA SER A 212 -36.28 -15.86 65.25
C SER A 212 -35.69 -15.98 66.66
N ARG A 213 -34.75 -16.90 66.88
CA ARG A 213 -34.03 -17.03 68.16
C ARG A 213 -33.25 -15.78 68.51
N ASN A 214 -32.58 -15.17 67.53
CA ASN A 214 -31.83 -13.94 67.75
C ASN A 214 -32.75 -12.78 68.16
N SER A 215 -33.89 -12.61 67.49
CA SER A 215 -34.90 -11.60 67.86
C SER A 215 -35.49 -11.86 69.26
N ILE A 216 -35.70 -13.12 69.66
CA ILE A 216 -36.17 -13.46 71.02
C ILE A 216 -35.13 -13.06 72.08
N ILE A 217 -33.84 -13.29 71.81
CA ILE A 217 -32.76 -12.91 72.73
C ILE A 217 -32.70 -11.38 72.88
N GLU A 218 -32.80 -10.64 71.77
CA GLU A 218 -32.84 -9.17 71.78
C GLU A 218 -34.06 -8.63 72.55
N LEU A 219 -35.25 -9.18 72.32
CA LEU A 219 -36.46 -8.82 73.05
C LEU A 219 -36.32 -9.11 74.55
N LYS A 220 -35.75 -10.26 74.93
CA LYS A 220 -35.54 -10.61 76.34
C LYS A 220 -34.56 -9.66 77.03
N ALA A 221 -33.50 -9.26 76.34
CA ALA A 221 -32.58 -8.24 76.85
C ALA A 221 -33.26 -6.88 77.06
N SER A 222 -34.14 -6.47 76.12
CA SER A 222 -34.92 -5.23 76.25
C SER A 222 -35.92 -5.28 77.41
N LEU A 223 -36.57 -6.43 77.64
CA LEU A 223 -37.51 -6.63 78.73
C LEU A 223 -36.82 -6.50 80.10
N ASN A 224 -35.67 -7.16 80.27
CA ASN A 224 -34.87 -7.04 81.49
C ASN A 224 -34.45 -5.59 81.77
N LYS A 225 -34.16 -4.81 80.71
CA LYS A 225 -33.81 -3.39 80.84
C LYS A 225 -35.01 -2.54 81.28
N ILE A 226 -36.20 -2.85 80.80
CA ILE A 226 -37.45 -2.22 81.23
C ILE A 226 -37.74 -2.53 82.70
N GLU A 227 -37.58 -3.78 83.14
CA GLU A 227 -37.75 -4.17 84.54
C GLU A 227 -36.74 -3.45 85.46
N GLU A 228 -35.47 -3.33 85.03
CA GLU A 228 -34.45 -2.57 85.77
C GLU A 228 -34.84 -1.09 85.91
N LEU A 229 -35.29 -0.45 84.82
CA LEU A 229 -35.75 0.94 84.83
C LEU A 229 -36.99 1.12 85.71
N LYS A 230 -37.94 0.18 85.67
CA LYS A 230 -39.13 0.18 86.51
C LYS A 230 -38.77 0.15 88.00
N GLY A 231 -37.86 -0.71 88.42
CA GLY A 231 -37.40 -0.76 89.82
C GLY A 231 -36.65 0.51 90.25
N LYS A 232 -35.95 1.20 89.34
CA LYS A 232 -35.36 2.53 89.62
C LYS A 232 -36.43 3.61 89.79
N MET A 233 -37.47 3.59 88.97
CA MET A 233 -38.62 4.50 89.11
C MET A 233 -39.34 4.32 90.45
N GLU A 234 -39.65 3.08 90.86
CA GLU A 234 -40.30 2.79 92.14
C GLU A 234 -39.47 3.30 93.34
N LYS A 235 -38.14 3.20 93.27
CA LYS A 235 -37.24 3.80 94.27
C LYS A 235 -37.29 5.33 94.28
N LEU A 236 -37.34 5.98 93.12
CA LEU A 236 -37.45 7.43 93.03
C LEU A 236 -38.82 7.92 93.53
N GLU A 237 -39.89 7.18 93.24
CA GLU A 237 -41.25 7.48 93.68
C GLU A 237 -41.38 7.38 95.20
N THR A 238 -40.80 6.35 95.83
CA THR A 238 -40.75 6.27 97.31
C THR A 238 -39.91 7.40 97.93
N VAL A 239 -38.83 7.84 97.29
CA VAL A 239 -38.06 9.02 97.74
C VAL A 239 -38.88 10.30 97.62
N LEU A 240 -39.59 10.51 96.52
CA LEU A 240 -40.46 11.69 96.32
C LEU A 240 -41.60 11.75 97.32
N GLN A 241 -42.28 10.63 97.59
CA GLN A 241 -43.34 10.54 98.61
C GLN A 241 -42.84 10.88 100.02
N ASN A 242 -41.55 10.65 100.30
CA ASN A 242 -40.93 11.02 101.57
C ASN A 242 -40.52 12.51 101.65
N CYS A 243 -40.52 13.26 100.54
CA CYS A 243 -40.21 14.69 100.49
C CYS A 243 -41.45 15.60 100.54
N GLU A 244 -42.66 15.06 100.41
CA GLU A 244 -43.94 15.78 100.49
C GLU A 244 -44.59 15.75 101.90
N LEU A 245 -43.86 15.23 102.91
CA LEU A 245 -44.18 15.29 104.35
C LEU A 245 -43.34 16.36 105.05
#